data_AF-A0A975D0U4-F1
#
_entry.id   AF-A0A975D0U4-F1
#
_cell.length_a   1.000
_cell.length_b   1.000
_cell.length_c   1.000
_cell.angle_alpha   90.00
_cell.angle_beta   90.00
_cell.angle_gamma   90.00
#
_symmetry.space_group_name_H-M   'P 1'
#
loop_
_entity.id
_entity.type
_entity.pdbx_description
1 polymer ?
#
loop_
_entity_poly.entity_id
_entity_poly.type
_entity_poly.pdbx_seq_one_letter_code
_entity_poly.pdbx_strand_id
1 'polypeptide(L)' 'MTAPARITQADMERATKAVKAAGIERARIVMDLSNGRIEVILGAPESVSAETKDDGWDDDE' A
#
# COMPACT_ATOMS: atom_id res chain seq x y z
N MET A 1 -15.11 -23.32 12.57
CA MET A 1 -14.35 -22.95 11.37
C MET A 1 -13.47 -21.76 11.70
N THR A 2 -12.16 -21.95 11.84
CA THR A 2 -11.19 -20.84 11.88
C THR A 2 -10.64 -20.69 10.48
N ALA A 3 -11.25 -19.81 9.68
CA ALA A 3 -10.67 -19.46 8.39
C ALA A 3 -9.28 -18.83 8.63
N PRO A 4 -8.29 -19.08 7.75
CA PRO A 4 -6.99 -18.43 7.85
C PRO A 4 -7.18 -16.92 7.90
N ALA A 5 -6.43 -16.23 8.76
CA ALA A 5 -6.48 -14.79 8.85
C ALA A 5 -6.19 -14.18 7.47
N ARG A 6 -7.17 -13.46 6.93
CA ARG A 6 -7.03 -12.73 5.66
C ARG A 6 -6.85 -11.27 5.99
N ILE A 7 -5.93 -10.62 5.30
CA ILE A 7 -5.90 -9.17 5.27
C ILE A 7 -7.16 -8.73 4.50
N THR A 8 -7.97 -7.90 5.16
CA THR A 8 -9.25 -7.40 4.67
C THR A 8 -9.21 -5.89 4.51
N GLN A 9 -10.25 -5.33 3.91
CA GLN A 9 -10.44 -3.88 3.86
C GLN A 9 -10.51 -3.26 5.26
N ALA A 10 -11.02 -3.99 6.26
CA ALA A 10 -11.04 -3.51 7.64
C ALA A 10 -9.62 -3.32 8.22
N ASP A 11 -8.64 -4.07 7.74
CA ASP A 11 -7.23 -3.91 8.12
C ASP A 11 -6.63 -2.62 7.56
N MET A 12 -6.99 -2.23 6.34
CA MET A 12 -6.57 -0.96 5.75
C MET A 12 -7.08 0.21 6.58
N GLU A 13 -8.36 0.16 6.94
CA GLU A 13 -8.97 1.20 7.77
C GLU A 13 -8.31 1.27 9.14
N ARG A 14 -8.05 0.13 9.78
CA ARG A 14 -7.38 0.07 11.09
C ARG A 14 -5.97 0.65 11.02
N ALA A 15 -5.19 0.28 10.00
CA ALA A 15 -3.84 0.80 9.80
C ALA A 15 -3.85 2.32 9.59
N THR A 16 -4.76 2.81 8.75
CA THR A 16 -4.89 4.25 8.45
C THR A 16 -5.32 5.05 9.69
N LYS A 17 -6.28 4.53 10.45
CA LYS A 17 -6.73 5.15 11.71
C LYS A 17 -5.60 5.18 12.74
N ALA A 18 -4.80 4.12 12.83
CA ALA A 18 -3.65 4.06 13.73
C ALA A 18 -2.58 5.11 13.39
N VAL A 19 -2.25 5.27 12.10
CA VAL A 19 -1.31 6.31 11.62
C VAL A 19 -1.80 7.70 12.01
N LYS A 20 -3.08 8.00 11.76
CA LYS A 20 -3.68 9.29 12.13
C LYS A 20 -3.67 9.52 13.65
N ALA A 21 -4.04 8.51 14.43
CA ALA A 21 -4.06 8.59 15.90
C ALA A 21 -2.66 8.81 16.49
N ALA A 22 -1.62 8.31 15.81
CA ALA A 22 -0.23 8.52 16.18
C ALA A 22 0.32 9.91 15.79
N GLY A 23 -0.48 10.78 15.16
CA GLY A 23 -0.06 12.13 14.77
C GLY A 23 0.91 12.15 13.59
N ILE A 24 0.99 11.07 12.82
CA ILE A 24 1.87 10.97 11.66
C ILE A 24 1.12 11.55 10.45
N GLU A 25 1.63 12.67 9.93
CA GLU A 25 1.02 13.38 8.79
C GLU A 25 1.21 12.64 7.46
N ARG A 26 2.37 11.99 7.26
CA ARG A 26 2.71 11.25 6.02
C ARG A 26 3.26 9.87 6.35
N ALA A 27 2.59 8.84 5.82
CA ALA A 27 3.04 7.45 5.89
C ALA A 27 2.61 6.68 4.64
N ARG A 28 3.40 5.67 4.26
CA ARG A 28 3.04 4.69 3.22
C ARG A 28 2.62 3.40 3.90
N ILE A 29 1.40 2.94 3.61
CA ILE A 29 0.90 1.64 4.08
C ILE A 29 1.01 0.67 2.92
N VAL A 30 1.80 -0.39 3.09
CA VAL A 30 1.98 -1.47 2.10
C VAL A 30 1.31 -2.73 2.65
N MET A 31 0.37 -3.28 1.89
CA MET A 31 -0.23 -4.58 2.18
C MET A 31 0.36 -5.63 1.25
N ASP A 32 1.22 -6.46 1.80
CA ASP A 32 1.73 -7.64 1.11
C ASP A 32 0.79 -8.81 1.39
N LEU A 33 -0.16 -9.03 0.46
CA LEU A 33 -1.15 -10.10 0.56
C LEU A 33 -0.55 -11.49 0.32
N SER A 34 0.58 -11.57 -0.40
CA SER A 34 1.28 -12.82 -0.69
C SER A 34 2.00 -13.35 0.56
N ASN A 35 2.64 -12.45 1.31
CA ASN A 35 3.34 -12.78 2.55
C ASN A 35 2.49 -12.54 3.82
N GLY A 36 1.26 -12.06 3.68
CA GLY A 36 0.36 -11.80 4.80
C GLY A 36 0.87 -10.70 5.75
N ARG A 37 1.52 -9.67 5.22
CA ARG A 37 2.19 -8.62 5.99
C ARG A 37 1.58 -7.24 5.72
N ILE A 38 1.47 -6.42 6.76
CA ILE A 38 1.12 -5.00 6.65
C ILE A 38 2.32 -4.21 7.17
N GLU A 39 2.86 -3.32 6.33
CA GLU A 39 3.99 -2.46 6.66
C GLU A 39 3.55 -1.00 6.64
N VAL A 40 3.90 -0.26 7.70
CA VAL A 40 3.66 1.18 7.80
C VAL A 40 5.01 1.88 7.80
N ILE A 41 5.33 2.57 6.71
CA ILE A 41 6.60 3.26 6.51
C ILE A 41 6.39 4.74 6.82
N LEU A 42 7.06 5.22 7.85
CA LEU A 42 6.97 6.61 8.33
C LEU A 42 7.94 7.50 7.56
N GLY A 43 7.54 8.74 7.27
CA GLY A 43 8.44 9.71 6.64
C GLY A 43 8.88 9.32 5.22
N ALA A 44 8.08 8.51 4.51
CA ALA A 44 8.36 8.17 3.12
C ALA A 44 8.46 9.47 2.29
N PRO A 45 9.57 9.72 1.57
CA PRO A 45 9.64 10.84 0.64
C PRO A 45 8.54 10.71 -0.42
N GLU A 46 8.13 11.84 -1.00
CA GLU A 46 7.21 11.84 -2.14
C GLU A 46 7.66 10.79 -3.14
N SER A 47 6.71 9.93 -3.51
CA SER A 47 6.88 8.74 -4.34
C SER A 47 8.05 8.86 -5.31
N VAL A 48 9.02 7.94 -5.20
CA VAL A 48 9.69 7.45 -6.40
C VAL A 48 8.56 6.83 -7.21
N SER A 49 8.04 7.61 -8.16
CA SER A 49 7.14 7.13 -9.20
C SER A 49 7.82 5.89 -9.75
N ALA A 50 7.18 4.71 -9.60
CA ALA A 50 7.54 3.62 -10.48
C ALA A 50 7.26 4.18 -11.87
N GLU A 51 8.31 4.50 -12.63
CA GLU A 51 8.18 4.86 -14.03
C GLU A 51 7.41 3.71 -14.66
N THR A 52 6.12 3.94 -14.92
CA THR A 52 5.39 3.17 -15.90
C THR A 52 6.20 3.36 -17.17
N LYS A 53 7.04 2.39 -17.51
CA LYS A 53 7.53 2.24 -18.87
C LYS A 53 6.27 2.11 -19.71
N ASP A 54 5.87 3.22 -20.30
CA ASP A 54 4.96 3.29 -21.41
C ASP A 54 5.66 2.53 -22.53
N ASP A 55 5.41 1.22 -22.61
CA ASP A 55 5.74 0.41 -23.76
C ASP A 55 4.84 0.85 -24.90
N GLY A 56 5.29 1.92 -25.57
CA GLY A 56 4.64 2.53 -26.72
C GLY A 56 4.15 1.48 -27.70
N TRP A 57 2.84 1.41 -27.84
CA TRP A 57 2.20 0.75 -28.96
C TRP A 57 2.28 1.72 -30.15
N ASP A 58 3.37 1.63 -30.90
CA ASP A 58 3.42 2.14 -32.29
C ASP A 58 2.52 1.22 -33.12
N ASP A 59 1.31 1.69 -33.44
CA ASP A 59 0.46 1.10 -34.49
C ASP A 59 0.47 2.08 -35.67
N ASP A 60 1.26 1.73 -36.69
CA ASP A 60 1.38 2.39 -37.99
C ASP A 60 0.01 2.58 -38.67
N GLU A 61 -0.33 3.82 -39.06
CA GLU A 61 -1.30 4.12 -40.13
C GLU A 61 -0.81 5.27 -41.03
#